data_AF-A0A3Q9QV39-F1
#
_entry.id   AF-A0A3Q9QV39-F1
#
_cell.length_a   1.000
_cell.length_b   1.000
_cell.length_c   1.000
_cell.angle_alpha   90.00
_cell.angle_beta   90.00
_cell.angle_gamma   90.00
#
_symmetry.space_group_name_H-M   'P 1'
#
loop_
_entity.id
_entity.type
_entity.pdbx_description
1 polymer ?
#
loop_
_entity_poly.entity_id
_entity_poly.type
_entity_poly.pdbx_seq_one_letter_code
_entity_poly.pdbx_strand_id
1 'polypeptide(L)'
;MKTYTLKEVAKKINIAPGIIRQWEKELNEYLEIPRSKQGARIYTDTEIELLQEIKEMYCQKLSKEMIRTNLQQLHESEREAEPEMLNTDKVEAIKPIENTQTTDVTAETTDVSVEVIAAEAITTAPANEEPNLNASLFLEAVDTFKNNFINEVKEEIRTVVRKELIEEMKKEINKGTYTTVKTLTDSIYKSTANTKAEIEGLSETVEKASEETADKLQYLSNSIKNVSIETADEIATLSKQLSETTNNLSHTIDYTNNELSGLTEAISLDREFFVEERQQYLHEISQREVAFQQMLTNFRDVAAAKEKKWWKFWS
;
A
#
# COMPACT_ATOMS: atom_id res chain seq x y z
N MET A 1 -24.95 -15.56 -9.09
CA MET A 1 -24.37 -14.30 -8.58
C MET A 1 -25.49 -13.36 -8.20
N LYS A 2 -25.47 -12.81 -6.98
CA LYS A 2 -26.46 -11.82 -6.54
C LYS A 2 -26.03 -10.45 -7.06
N THR A 3 -26.98 -9.69 -7.58
CA THR A 3 -26.76 -8.34 -8.10
C THR A 3 -27.44 -7.34 -7.19
N TYR A 4 -26.74 -6.27 -6.84
CA TYR A 4 -27.19 -5.23 -5.93
C TYR A 4 -27.35 -3.91 -6.67
N THR A 5 -28.35 -3.15 -6.25
CA THR A 5 -28.57 -1.77 -6.73
C THR A 5 -27.70 -0.79 -5.93
N LEU A 6 -27.43 0.39 -6.50
CA LEU A 6 -26.68 1.46 -5.81
C LEU A 6 -27.22 1.76 -4.40
N LYS A 7 -28.54 1.68 -4.20
CA LYS A 7 -29.15 1.93 -2.88
C LYS A 7 -28.87 0.81 -1.89
N GLU A 8 -28.83 -0.44 -2.36
CA GLU A 8 -28.52 -1.60 -1.52
C GLU A 8 -27.05 -1.63 -1.15
N VAL A 9 -26.16 -1.32 -2.10
CA VAL A 9 -24.71 -1.20 -1.85
C VAL A 9 -24.41 -0.07 -0.87
N ALA A 10 -25.03 1.11 -1.07
CA ALA A 10 -24.89 2.23 -0.16
C ALA A 10 -25.28 1.87 1.29
N LYS A 11 -26.33 1.06 1.48
CA LYS A 11 -26.72 0.55 2.79
C LYS A 11 -25.73 -0.47 3.34
N LYS A 12 -25.25 -1.40 2.50
CA LYS A 12 -24.28 -2.43 2.89
C LYS A 12 -22.95 -1.83 3.37
N ILE A 13 -22.42 -0.86 2.62
CA ILE A 13 -21.10 -0.25 2.89
C ILE A 13 -21.23 0.96 3.84
N ASN A 14 -22.46 1.40 4.16
CA ASN A 14 -22.76 2.56 5.01
C ASN A 14 -22.13 3.86 4.46
N ILE A 15 -22.41 4.15 3.19
CA ILE A 15 -21.90 5.32 2.47
C ILE A 15 -23.04 5.95 1.68
N ALA A 16 -23.09 7.28 1.61
CA ALA A 16 -24.09 7.96 0.82
C ALA A 16 -23.95 7.61 -0.68
N PRO A 17 -25.05 7.33 -1.41
CA PRO A 17 -25.00 7.00 -2.84
C PRO A 17 -24.27 8.04 -3.71
N GLY A 18 -24.22 9.30 -3.28
CA GLY A 18 -23.50 10.38 -3.96
C GLY A 18 -21.98 10.21 -3.91
N ILE A 19 -21.43 9.65 -2.83
CA ILE A 19 -19.99 9.42 -2.67
C ILE A 19 -19.54 8.28 -3.58
N ILE A 20 -20.34 7.21 -3.69
CA ILE A 20 -20.06 6.10 -4.61
C ILE A 20 -20.01 6.58 -6.07
N ARG A 21 -20.91 7.51 -6.45
CA ARG A 21 -20.87 8.16 -7.78
C ARG A 21 -19.64 9.05 -7.96
N GLN A 22 -19.21 9.71 -6.90
CA GLN A 22 -18.00 10.54 -6.93
C GLN A 22 -16.76 9.67 -7.10
N TRP A 23 -16.68 8.53 -6.41
CA TRP A 23 -15.61 7.54 -6.56
C TRP A 23 -15.57 6.95 -7.96
N GLU A 24 -16.72 6.54 -8.53
CA GLU A 24 -16.82 6.13 -9.93
C GLU A 24 -16.22 7.20 -10.87
N LYS A 25 -16.50 8.49 -10.63
CA LYS A 25 -15.97 9.59 -11.46
C LYS A 25 -14.48 9.86 -11.23
N GLU A 26 -14.00 9.74 -9.99
CA GLU A 26 -12.61 10.05 -9.61
C GLU A 26 -11.64 8.89 -9.92
N LEU A 27 -12.15 7.65 -9.97
CA LEU A 27 -11.44 6.39 -10.17
C LEU A 27 -11.88 5.67 -11.45
N ASN A 28 -12.36 6.41 -12.45
CA ASN A 28 -12.98 5.87 -13.67
C ASN A 28 -12.06 4.93 -14.49
N GLU A 29 -10.75 5.00 -14.30
CA GLU A 29 -9.77 4.11 -14.95
C GLU A 29 -9.58 2.77 -14.22
N TYR A 30 -9.99 2.67 -12.95
CA TYR A 30 -9.74 1.52 -12.06
C TYR A 30 -11.01 0.92 -11.46
N LEU A 31 -12.15 1.62 -11.56
CA LEU A 31 -13.43 1.17 -11.03
C LEU A 31 -14.47 1.12 -12.16
N GLU A 32 -14.51 0.01 -12.90
CA GLU A 32 -15.50 -0.20 -13.94
C GLU A 32 -16.76 -0.84 -13.34
N ILE A 33 -17.84 -0.05 -13.20
CA ILE A 33 -19.10 -0.55 -12.62
C ILE A 33 -19.99 -1.12 -13.74
N PRO A 34 -20.33 -2.42 -13.71
CA PRO A 34 -21.14 -3.05 -14.74
C PRO A 34 -22.54 -2.42 -14.83
N ARG A 35 -23.01 -2.29 -16.06
CA ARG A 35 -24.33 -1.70 -16.36
C ARG A 35 -25.32 -2.76 -16.83
N SER A 36 -26.57 -2.61 -16.39
CA SER A 36 -27.71 -3.37 -16.89
C SER A 36 -27.92 -3.10 -18.39
N LYS A 37 -28.70 -3.97 -19.06
CA LYS A 37 -29.22 -3.74 -20.43
C LYS A 37 -29.99 -2.41 -20.57
N GLN A 38 -30.47 -1.85 -19.46
CA GLN A 38 -31.16 -0.56 -19.38
C GLN A 38 -30.25 0.61 -18.93
N GLY A 39 -28.93 0.41 -18.81
CA GLY A 39 -27.95 1.44 -18.42
C GLY A 39 -27.85 1.73 -16.92
N ALA A 40 -28.65 1.07 -16.08
CA ALA A 40 -28.59 1.18 -14.62
C ALA A 40 -27.30 0.53 -14.06
N ARG A 41 -26.71 1.12 -13.02
CA ARG A 41 -25.55 0.55 -12.30
C ARG A 41 -25.96 -0.71 -11.55
N ILE A 42 -25.24 -1.80 -11.79
CA ILE A 42 -25.36 -3.05 -11.06
C ILE A 42 -24.05 -3.30 -10.34
N TYR A 43 -24.12 -3.83 -9.13
CA TYR A 43 -22.95 -4.24 -8.35
C TYR A 43 -23.04 -5.72 -8.01
N THR A 44 -22.00 -6.49 -8.26
CA THR A 44 -21.79 -7.84 -7.75
C THR A 44 -20.98 -7.80 -6.46
N ASP A 45 -20.81 -8.95 -5.81
CA ASP A 45 -20.08 -9.05 -4.56
C ASP A 45 -18.61 -8.57 -4.70
N THR A 46 -17.98 -8.81 -5.86
CA THR A 46 -16.64 -8.30 -6.21
C THR A 46 -16.54 -6.77 -6.18
N GLU A 47 -17.49 -6.06 -6.79
CA GLU A 47 -17.48 -4.59 -6.77
C GLU A 47 -17.81 -4.02 -5.39
N ILE A 48 -18.56 -4.77 -4.57
CA ILE A 48 -18.83 -4.38 -3.18
C ILE A 48 -17.56 -4.47 -2.34
N GLU A 49 -16.76 -5.52 -2.52
CA GLU A 49 -15.46 -5.69 -1.87
C GLU A 49 -14.48 -4.58 -2.25
N LEU A 50 -14.35 -4.28 -3.55
CA LEU A 50 -13.53 -3.16 -4.04
C LEU A 50 -13.97 -1.82 -3.45
N LEU A 51 -15.27 -1.54 -3.39
CA LEU A 51 -15.80 -0.31 -2.79
C LEU A 51 -15.54 -0.25 -1.27
N GLN A 52 -15.47 -1.39 -0.60
CA GLN A 52 -15.16 -1.47 0.82
C GLN A 52 -13.68 -1.22 1.08
N GLU A 53 -12.78 -1.71 0.22
CA GLU A 53 -11.36 -1.40 0.26
C GLU A 53 -11.09 0.08 -0.02
N ILE A 54 -11.77 0.66 -1.02
CA ILE A 54 -11.72 2.10 -1.30
C ILE A 54 -12.17 2.89 -0.07
N LYS A 55 -13.24 2.47 0.62
CA LYS A 55 -13.67 3.11 1.87
C LYS A 55 -12.58 3.10 2.93
N GLU A 56 -11.92 1.97 3.12
CA GLU A 56 -10.86 1.83 4.11
C GLU A 56 -9.67 2.74 3.79
N MET A 57 -9.26 2.80 2.53
CA MET A 57 -8.21 3.72 2.06
C MET A 57 -8.55 5.20 2.29
N TYR A 58 -9.80 5.61 2.03
CA TYR A 58 -10.25 6.98 2.31
C TYR A 58 -10.36 7.27 3.82
N CYS A 59 -10.69 6.28 4.65
CA CYS A 59 -10.72 6.42 6.12
C CYS A 59 -9.32 6.62 6.73
N GLN A 60 -8.28 6.05 6.10
CA GLN A 60 -6.89 6.20 6.54
C GLN A 60 -6.25 7.56 6.12
N LYS A 61 -7.02 8.49 5.55
CA LYS A 61 -6.56 9.81 5.05
C LYS A 61 -5.39 9.72 4.05
N LEU A 62 -5.28 8.62 3.31
CA LEU A 62 -4.32 8.49 2.22
C LEU A 62 -4.62 9.53 1.14
N SER A 63 -3.57 10.17 0.61
CA SER A 63 -3.70 11.11 -0.50
C SER A 63 -4.33 10.39 -1.70
N LYS A 64 -5.18 11.10 -2.44
CA LYS A 64 -5.91 10.57 -3.61
C LYS A 64 -5.00 9.90 -4.63
N GLU A 65 -3.75 10.35 -4.74
CA GLU A 65 -2.74 9.77 -5.63
C GLU A 65 -2.24 8.41 -5.13
N MET A 66 -2.07 8.25 -3.81
CA MET A 66 -1.63 6.98 -3.20
C MET A 66 -2.70 5.90 -3.32
N ILE A 67 -3.98 6.28 -3.25
CA ILE A 67 -5.12 5.38 -3.47
C ILE A 67 -5.12 4.87 -4.92
N ARG A 68 -4.84 5.75 -5.90
CA ARG A 68 -4.70 5.35 -7.30
C ARG A 68 -3.51 4.41 -7.51
N THR A 69 -2.37 4.69 -6.89
CA THR A 69 -1.18 3.83 -6.98
C THR A 69 -1.44 2.43 -6.39
N ASN A 70 -2.15 2.32 -5.26
CA ASN A 70 -2.49 1.01 -4.68
C ASN A 70 -3.51 0.24 -5.54
N LEU A 71 -4.53 0.92 -6.08
CA LEU A 71 -5.48 0.31 -7.01
C LEU A 71 -4.81 -0.15 -8.30
N GLN A 72 -3.83 0.61 -8.81
CA GLN A 72 -3.02 0.22 -9.96
C GLN A 72 -2.16 -1.00 -9.62
N GLN A 73 -1.56 -1.05 -8.43
CA GLN A 73 -0.74 -2.17 -7.98
C GLN A 73 -1.56 -3.45 -7.80
N LEU A 74 -2.80 -3.36 -7.31
CA LEU A 74 -3.74 -4.49 -7.23
C LEU A 74 -4.11 -5.04 -8.61
N HIS A 75 -4.41 -4.16 -9.57
CA HIS A 75 -4.66 -4.54 -10.97
C HIS A 75 -3.42 -5.13 -11.67
N GLU A 76 -2.22 -4.68 -11.33
CA GLU A 76 -0.96 -5.24 -11.85
C GLU A 76 -0.69 -6.64 -11.26
N SER A 77 -0.95 -6.83 -9.95
CA SER A 77 -0.81 -8.14 -9.31
C SER A 77 -1.82 -9.20 -9.77
N GLU A 78 -2.99 -8.80 -10.30
CA GLU A 78 -3.91 -9.72 -10.98
C GLU A 78 -3.49 -10.05 -12.43
N ARG A 79 -2.68 -9.20 -13.09
CA ARG A 79 -2.15 -9.45 -14.44
C ARG A 79 -0.90 -10.32 -14.46
N GLU A 80 -0.13 -10.38 -13.38
CA GLU A 80 1.12 -11.17 -13.32
C GLU A 80 0.92 -12.69 -13.15
N ALA A 81 -0.33 -13.18 -13.15
CA ALA A 81 -0.64 -14.62 -13.00
C ALA A 81 -0.69 -15.43 -14.32
N GLU A 82 -0.41 -14.84 -15.50
CA GLU A 82 -0.20 -15.59 -16.75
C GLU A 82 1.16 -15.26 -17.40
N PRO A 83 1.90 -16.27 -17.92
CA PRO A 83 3.32 -16.15 -18.22
C PRO A 83 3.55 -15.69 -19.67
N GLU A 84 4.21 -14.56 -19.85
CA GLU A 84 4.86 -14.26 -21.14
C GLU A 84 6.32 -13.86 -20.97
N MET A 85 7.13 -14.51 -21.79
CA MET A 85 8.58 -14.50 -21.80
C MET A 85 9.15 -13.31 -22.56
N LEU A 86 10.38 -12.95 -22.17
CA LEU A 86 11.41 -12.28 -22.97
C LEU A 86 11.11 -10.83 -23.41
N ASN A 87 11.90 -9.88 -22.90
CA ASN A 87 13.19 -9.58 -23.52
C ASN A 87 14.05 -8.65 -22.65
N THR A 88 15.34 -8.87 -22.80
CA THR A 88 16.47 -8.35 -22.05
C THR A 88 16.90 -6.95 -22.50
N ASP A 89 17.76 -6.37 -21.66
CA ASP A 89 18.78 -5.36 -21.96
C ASP A 89 18.42 -3.88 -21.80
N LYS A 90 18.71 -3.36 -20.60
CA LYS A 90 19.83 -2.41 -20.39
C LYS A 90 20.14 -2.22 -18.90
N VAL A 91 21.31 -2.70 -18.50
CA VAL A 91 21.95 -2.47 -17.19
C VAL A 91 23.20 -1.63 -17.44
N GLU A 92 23.24 -0.43 -16.86
CA GLU A 92 24.46 0.30 -16.50
C GLU A 92 24.19 0.91 -15.09
N ALA A 93 24.73 0.30 -14.03
CA ALA A 93 25.92 0.72 -13.28
C ALA A 93 25.71 1.99 -12.43
N ILE A 94 25.37 1.87 -11.13
CA ILE A 94 26.24 1.84 -9.92
C ILE A 94 26.85 3.21 -9.55
N LYS A 95 26.23 3.95 -8.61
CA LYS A 95 26.56 4.17 -7.17
C LYS A 95 27.42 5.47 -6.91
N PRO A 96 27.82 5.81 -5.67
CA PRO A 96 27.10 6.66 -4.71
C PRO A 96 27.98 7.84 -4.21
N ILE A 97 27.43 8.85 -3.52
CA ILE A 97 28.26 9.85 -2.83
C ILE A 97 27.76 10.10 -1.41
N GLU A 98 28.74 10.03 -0.50
CA GLU A 98 28.70 10.12 0.95
C GLU A 98 28.51 11.55 1.48
N ASN A 99 28.09 11.60 2.76
CA ASN A 99 28.43 12.55 3.83
C ASN A 99 29.27 13.79 3.49
N THR A 100 28.89 14.94 4.07
CA THR A 100 29.78 15.78 4.90
C THR A 100 28.96 16.70 5.80
N GLN A 101 29.28 16.67 7.10
CA GLN A 101 28.85 17.59 8.16
C GLN A 101 29.51 18.97 8.01
N THR A 102 28.85 20.03 8.49
CA THR A 102 29.36 21.15 9.33
C THR A 102 28.32 22.28 9.32
N THR A 103 27.60 22.57 10.41
CA THR A 103 27.91 23.61 11.42
C THR A 103 28.35 24.94 10.79
N ASP A 104 27.59 26.03 10.96
CA ASP A 104 27.79 26.91 12.11
C ASP A 104 26.72 28.02 12.17
N VAL A 105 26.32 28.33 13.40
CA VAL A 105 25.44 29.43 13.80
C VAL A 105 26.38 30.47 14.41
N THR A 106 26.30 31.74 14.02
CA THR A 106 26.57 32.85 14.94
C THR A 106 26.12 34.18 14.38
N ALA A 107 25.32 34.87 15.19
CA ALA A 107 24.93 36.26 15.06
C ALA A 107 25.68 37.09 16.11
N GLU A 108 25.61 38.42 15.93
CA GLU A 108 25.97 39.49 16.90
C GLU A 108 27.48 39.80 17.04
N THR A 109 27.97 41.04 17.11
CA THR A 109 27.37 42.33 17.47
C THR A 109 28.18 43.52 16.94
N THR A 110 27.45 44.63 16.88
CA THR A 110 27.78 46.03 16.64
C THR A 110 28.98 46.60 17.39
N ASP A 111 29.73 47.45 16.67
CA ASP A 111 30.89 48.24 17.09
C ASP A 111 30.51 49.73 17.13
N VAL A 112 30.56 50.39 18.29
CA VAL A 112 30.66 51.86 18.41
C VAL A 112 31.30 52.22 19.75
N SER A 113 32.46 52.87 19.73
CA SER A 113 32.95 53.73 20.81
C SER A 113 33.88 54.80 20.23
N VAL A 114 33.46 56.06 20.32
CA VAL A 114 34.26 57.25 20.02
C VAL A 114 34.51 57.97 21.34
N GLU A 115 35.75 57.99 21.79
CA GLU A 115 36.22 58.87 22.88
C GLU A 115 37.04 60.02 22.30
N VAL A 116 36.64 61.23 22.69
CA VAL A 116 37.33 62.50 22.45
C VAL A 116 38.13 62.83 23.71
N ILE A 117 39.44 63.08 23.57
CA ILE A 117 40.30 63.51 24.67
C ILE A 117 41.14 64.73 24.22
N ALA A 118 41.02 65.80 25.01
CA ALA A 118 42.01 66.84 25.38
C ALA A 118 42.68 67.67 24.25
N ALA A 119 43.23 68.86 24.46
CA ALA A 119 43.21 69.94 25.45
C ALA A 119 44.10 71.06 24.85
N GLU A 120 44.29 72.16 25.60
CA GLU A 120 45.24 73.27 25.40
C GLU A 120 44.77 74.37 24.42
N ALA A 121 45.07 75.65 24.63
CA ALA A 121 45.55 76.46 25.74
C ALA A 121 45.38 77.93 25.27
N ILE A 122 45.10 78.88 26.17
CA ILE A 122 45.21 80.31 25.84
C ILE A 122 46.00 81.00 26.94
N THR A 123 47.21 81.42 26.60
CA THR A 123 47.98 82.49 27.23
C THR A 123 47.65 83.83 26.58
N THR A 124 47.43 84.88 27.36
CA THR A 124 48.41 85.97 27.64
C THR A 124 47.78 87.12 28.45
N ALA A 125 48.52 87.59 29.45
CA ALA A 125 48.29 88.74 30.35
C ALA A 125 48.49 90.11 29.61
N PRO A 126 48.59 91.31 30.24
CA PRO A 126 48.52 91.70 31.68
C PRO A 126 47.81 93.07 31.98
N ALA A 127 47.67 93.43 33.27
CA ALA A 127 47.80 94.79 33.84
C ALA A 127 47.50 94.71 35.36
N ASN A 128 48.52 94.70 36.22
CA ASN A 128 49.11 95.82 36.97
C ASN A 128 48.34 96.26 38.23
N GLU A 129 49.11 96.26 39.35
CA GLU A 129 49.01 97.06 40.59
C GLU A 129 48.72 96.28 41.89
N GLU A 130 49.79 96.13 42.69
CA GLU A 130 49.81 95.89 44.13
C GLU A 130 49.34 97.14 44.91
N PRO A 131 48.95 97.09 46.23
CA PRO A 131 49.39 96.10 47.23
C PRO A 131 48.30 95.64 48.24
N ASN A 132 48.40 94.39 48.72
CA ASN A 132 48.17 94.05 50.14
C ASN A 132 48.48 92.57 50.40
N LEU A 133 49.75 92.30 50.67
CA LEU A 133 50.37 90.98 50.79
C LEU A 133 49.81 90.06 51.90
N ASN A 134 48.99 90.59 52.81
CA ASN A 134 48.51 89.82 53.99
C ASN A 134 47.06 89.33 53.87
N ALA A 135 46.24 89.95 53.02
CA ALA A 135 44.85 89.53 52.83
C ALA A 135 44.72 88.48 51.70
N SER A 136 45.51 88.62 50.63
CA SER A 136 45.55 87.65 49.51
C SER A 136 46.15 86.31 49.93
N LEU A 137 47.21 86.33 50.75
CA LEU A 137 47.90 85.14 51.21
C LEU A 137 47.05 84.34 52.23
N PHE A 138 46.24 85.03 53.02
CA PHE A 138 45.22 84.38 53.87
C PHE A 138 44.07 83.81 53.04
N LEU A 139 43.57 84.54 52.03
CA LEU A 139 42.53 84.04 51.11
C LEU A 139 43.01 82.82 50.32
N GLU A 140 44.26 82.82 49.86
CA GLU A 140 44.88 81.70 49.17
C GLU A 140 45.11 80.50 50.12
N ALA A 141 45.52 80.75 51.37
CA ALA A 141 45.61 79.71 52.40
C ALA A 141 44.22 79.13 52.75
N VAL A 142 43.17 79.96 52.77
CA VAL A 142 41.78 79.53 52.99
C VAL A 142 41.23 78.78 51.78
N ASP A 143 41.54 79.20 50.56
CA ASP A 143 41.12 78.51 49.34
C ASP A 143 41.86 77.18 49.16
N THR A 144 43.14 77.11 49.50
CA THR A 144 43.89 75.84 49.52
C THR A 144 43.38 74.89 50.62
N PHE A 145 43.06 75.40 51.82
CA PHE A 145 42.41 74.60 52.86
C PHE A 145 41.03 74.11 52.42
N LYS A 146 40.20 74.97 51.81
CA LYS A 146 38.89 74.61 51.27
C LYS A 146 38.99 73.56 50.17
N ASN A 147 39.93 73.71 49.25
CA ASN A 147 40.13 72.75 48.16
C ASN A 147 40.65 71.40 48.67
N ASN A 148 41.56 71.41 49.65
CA ASN A 148 42.03 70.19 50.30
C ASN A 148 40.92 69.53 51.12
N PHE A 149 40.16 70.29 51.91
CA PHE A 149 39.03 69.77 52.68
C PHE A 149 37.92 69.23 51.77
N ILE A 150 37.57 69.93 50.68
CA ILE A 150 36.59 69.42 49.72
C ILE A 150 37.12 68.17 49.02
N ASN A 151 38.41 68.11 48.67
CA ASN A 151 38.97 66.89 48.08
C ASN A 151 39.03 65.74 49.08
N GLU A 152 39.35 66.00 50.35
CA GLU A 152 39.40 65.01 51.42
C GLU A 152 38.00 64.49 51.73
N VAL A 153 37.03 65.38 51.96
CA VAL A 153 35.62 65.02 52.15
C VAL A 153 35.05 64.33 50.91
N LYS A 154 35.42 64.76 49.71
CA LYS A 154 34.98 64.13 48.45
C LYS A 154 35.57 62.74 48.29
N GLU A 155 36.84 62.53 48.63
CA GLU A 155 37.46 61.21 48.58
C GLU A 155 36.95 60.31 49.70
N GLU A 156 36.67 60.84 50.89
CA GLU A 156 36.06 60.13 52.00
C GLU A 156 34.61 59.71 51.68
N ILE A 157 33.78 60.64 51.19
CA ILE A 157 32.42 60.33 50.70
C ILE A 157 32.49 59.32 49.56
N ARG A 158 33.38 59.50 48.59
CA ARG A 158 33.52 58.59 47.45
C ARG A 158 33.95 57.18 47.86
N THR A 159 34.86 57.06 48.81
CA THR A 159 35.35 55.75 49.28
C THR A 159 34.31 55.06 50.14
N VAL A 160 33.66 55.77 51.07
CA VAL A 160 32.59 55.24 51.93
C VAL A 160 31.40 54.82 51.07
N VAL A 161 30.89 55.71 50.21
CA VAL A 161 29.72 55.43 49.35
C VAL A 161 30.01 54.30 48.36
N ARG A 162 31.19 54.26 47.70
CA ARG A 162 31.52 53.15 46.81
C ARG A 162 31.63 51.83 47.56
N LYS A 163 32.26 51.82 48.74
CA LYS A 163 32.43 50.59 49.51
C LYS A 163 31.10 50.05 50.01
N GLU A 164 30.25 50.92 50.55
CA GLU A 164 28.92 50.56 51.05
C GLU A 164 28.00 50.11 49.92
N LEU A 165 27.97 50.85 48.80
CA LEU A 165 27.20 50.44 47.61
C LEU A 165 27.71 49.12 47.01
N ILE A 166 29.03 48.90 46.94
CA ILE A 166 29.59 47.64 46.44
C ILE A 166 29.24 46.48 47.37
N GLU A 167 29.31 46.68 48.69
CA GLU A 167 28.91 45.65 49.66
C GLU A 167 27.40 45.35 49.58
N GLU A 168 26.56 46.37 49.42
CA GLU A 168 25.11 46.21 49.30
C GLU A 168 24.73 45.57 47.96
N MET A 169 25.34 45.99 46.84
CA MET A 169 25.19 45.33 45.54
C MET A 169 25.68 43.89 45.60
N LYS A 170 26.83 43.60 46.21
CA LYS A 170 27.34 42.24 46.35
C LYS A 170 26.40 41.38 47.19
N LYS A 171 25.81 41.93 48.25
CA LYS A 171 24.84 41.25 49.10
C LYS A 171 23.55 40.95 48.34
N GLU A 172 23.02 41.91 47.58
CA GLU A 172 21.79 41.72 46.81
C GLU A 172 22.01 40.81 45.60
N ILE A 173 23.18 40.87 44.95
CA ILE A 173 23.58 39.93 43.90
C ILE A 173 23.70 38.52 44.48
N ASN A 174 24.42 38.31 45.59
CA ASN A 174 24.54 36.97 46.19
C ASN A 174 23.17 36.42 46.60
N LYS A 175 22.31 37.26 47.16
CA LYS A 175 20.96 36.89 47.55
C LYS A 175 20.11 36.55 46.32
N GLY A 176 20.19 37.36 45.26
CA GLY A 176 19.56 37.11 43.96
C GLY A 176 20.02 35.80 43.35
N THR A 177 21.34 35.61 43.19
CA THR A 177 21.94 34.37 42.70
C THR A 177 21.53 33.16 43.53
N TYR A 178 21.55 33.26 44.86
CA TYR A 178 21.09 32.18 45.73
C TYR A 178 19.62 31.83 45.49
N THR A 179 18.74 32.82 45.36
CA THR A 179 17.34 32.56 45.03
C THR A 179 17.16 31.94 43.65
N THR A 180 17.84 32.43 42.62
CA THR A 180 17.77 31.86 41.26
C THR A 180 18.28 30.43 41.24
N VAL A 181 19.46 30.16 41.80
CA VAL A 181 20.04 28.81 41.88
C VAL A 181 19.13 27.88 42.67
N LYS A 182 18.57 28.33 43.80
CA LYS A 182 17.62 27.53 44.58
C LYS A 182 16.37 27.21 43.78
N THR A 183 15.75 28.20 43.13
CA THR A 183 14.55 27.98 42.30
C THR A 183 14.82 27.06 41.13
N LEU A 184 15.97 27.20 40.47
CA LEU A 184 16.38 26.34 39.37
C LEU A 184 16.60 24.91 39.87
N THR A 185 17.29 24.76 41.01
CA THR A 185 17.53 23.47 41.66
C THR A 185 16.22 22.79 42.05
N ASP A 186 15.31 23.51 42.70
CA ASP A 186 13.99 22.99 43.08
C ASP A 186 13.18 22.58 41.84
N SER A 187 13.27 23.35 40.75
CA SER A 187 12.61 23.02 39.48
C SER A 187 13.19 21.76 38.85
N ILE A 188 14.51 21.57 38.88
CA ILE A 188 15.19 20.39 38.37
C ILE A 188 14.78 19.18 39.20
N TYR A 189 14.82 19.25 40.52
CA TYR A 189 14.37 18.15 41.38
C TYR A 189 12.91 17.78 41.13
N LYS A 190 12.03 18.77 41.02
CA LYS A 190 10.60 18.53 40.74
C LYS A 190 10.40 17.96 39.34
N SER A 191 11.12 18.47 38.34
CA SER A 191 11.09 17.96 36.97
C SER A 191 11.59 16.51 36.91
N THR A 192 12.72 16.19 37.55
CA THR A 192 13.27 14.83 37.59
C THR A 192 12.32 13.86 38.29
N ALA A 193 11.69 14.28 39.40
CA ALA A 193 10.69 13.48 40.08
C ALA A 193 9.47 13.22 39.20
N ASN A 194 8.97 14.25 38.50
CA ASN A 194 7.85 14.11 37.56
C ASN A 194 8.20 13.20 36.38
N THR A 195 9.36 13.40 35.73
CA THR A 195 9.82 12.56 34.62
C THR A 195 9.98 11.11 35.05
N LYS A 196 10.46 10.83 36.27
CA LYS A 196 10.52 9.47 36.79
C LYS A 196 9.12 8.85 36.89
N ALA A 197 8.16 9.56 37.46
CA ALA A 197 6.78 9.08 37.59
C ALA A 197 6.11 8.87 36.23
N GLU A 198 6.37 9.73 35.25
CA GLU A 198 5.88 9.57 33.88
C GLU A 198 6.50 8.36 33.19
N ILE A 199 7.80 8.13 33.35
CA ILE A 199 8.49 6.93 32.81
C ILE A 199 7.92 5.66 33.45
N GLU A 200 7.65 5.67 34.75
CA GLU A 200 7.04 4.54 35.46
C GLU A 200 5.62 4.26 34.94
N GLY A 201 4.78 5.30 34.81
CA GLY A 201 3.45 5.16 34.21
C GLY A 201 3.49 4.71 32.75
N LEU A 202 4.44 5.20 31.95
CA LEU A 202 4.65 4.73 30.59
C LEU A 202 5.04 3.24 30.58
N SER A 203 5.94 2.82 31.47
CA SER A 203 6.33 1.41 31.60
C SER A 203 5.13 0.52 31.92
N GLU A 204 4.27 0.91 32.86
CA GLU A 204 3.04 0.17 33.18
C GLU A 204 2.10 0.09 31.98
N THR A 205 1.92 1.20 31.23
CA THR A 205 1.06 1.19 30.04
C THR A 205 1.62 0.31 28.92
N VAL A 206 2.94 0.29 28.75
CA VAL A 206 3.60 -0.58 27.76
C VAL A 206 3.50 -2.04 28.17
N GLU A 207 3.68 -2.35 29.46
CA GLU A 207 3.52 -3.70 29.98
C GLU A 207 2.09 -4.21 29.75
N LYS A 208 1.08 -3.41 30.12
CA LYS A 208 -0.33 -3.74 29.89
C LYS A 208 -0.65 -3.90 28.41
N ALA A 209 -0.18 -3.00 27.55
CA ALA A 209 -0.40 -3.11 26.10
C ALA A 209 0.29 -4.35 25.51
N SER A 210 1.47 -4.72 26.03
CA SER A 210 2.19 -5.92 25.66
C SER A 210 1.42 -7.19 26.07
N GLU A 211 0.88 -7.23 27.29
CA GLU A 211 0.05 -8.33 27.77
C GLU A 211 -1.22 -8.50 26.93
N GLU A 212 -1.97 -7.43 26.68
CA GLU A 212 -3.15 -7.46 25.81
C GLU A 212 -2.82 -7.90 24.38
N THR A 213 -1.64 -7.54 23.87
CA THR A 213 -1.16 -7.96 22.55
C THR A 213 -0.80 -9.45 22.55
N ALA A 214 -0.14 -9.94 23.60
CA ALA A 214 0.22 -11.36 23.75
C ALA A 214 -1.04 -12.24 23.80
N ASP A 215 -2.05 -11.84 24.56
CA ASP A 215 -3.34 -12.53 24.63
C ASP A 215 -4.01 -12.59 23.24
N LYS A 216 -4.11 -11.46 22.55
CA LYS A 216 -4.70 -11.41 21.20
C LYS A 216 -3.94 -12.28 20.21
N LEU A 217 -2.60 -12.30 20.26
CA LEU A 217 -1.78 -13.18 19.45
C LEU A 217 -2.04 -14.66 19.77
N GLN A 218 -2.23 -15.00 21.04
CA GLN A 218 -2.57 -16.36 21.45
C GLN A 218 -3.95 -16.78 20.95
N TYR A 219 -4.96 -15.91 21.07
CA TYR A 219 -6.29 -16.15 20.48
C TYR A 219 -6.23 -16.34 18.97
N LEU A 220 -5.51 -15.46 18.27
CA LEU A 220 -5.31 -15.56 16.82
C LEU A 220 -4.63 -16.88 16.45
N SER A 221 -3.55 -17.25 17.15
CA SER A 221 -2.82 -18.50 16.91
C SER A 221 -3.72 -19.73 17.08
N ASN A 222 -4.53 -19.76 18.13
CA ASN A 222 -5.49 -20.84 18.37
C ASN A 222 -6.59 -20.87 17.29
N SER A 223 -7.08 -19.71 16.88
CA SER A 223 -8.08 -19.60 15.81
C SER A 223 -7.53 -20.11 14.47
N ILE A 224 -6.33 -19.68 14.08
CA ILE A 224 -5.64 -20.13 12.88
C ILE A 224 -5.42 -21.65 12.92
N LYS A 225 -5.01 -22.20 14.07
CA LYS A 225 -4.85 -23.64 14.24
C LYS A 225 -6.16 -24.38 14.01
N ASN A 226 -7.27 -23.92 14.61
CA ASN A 226 -8.56 -24.58 14.48
C ASN A 226 -9.08 -24.52 13.04
N VAL A 227 -9.05 -23.33 12.42
CA VAL A 227 -9.45 -23.14 11.02
C VAL A 227 -8.57 -23.98 10.07
N SER A 228 -7.26 -24.07 10.34
CA SER A 228 -6.36 -24.91 9.54
C SER A 228 -6.69 -26.39 9.65
N ILE A 229 -7.09 -26.87 10.83
CA ILE A 229 -7.52 -28.27 11.02
C ILE A 229 -8.82 -28.52 10.28
N GLU A 230 -9.82 -27.64 10.46
CA GLU A 230 -11.12 -27.74 9.80
C GLU A 230 -10.98 -27.73 8.27
N THR A 231 -10.18 -26.81 7.74
CA THR A 231 -9.89 -26.73 6.30
C THR A 231 -9.19 -27.99 5.78
N ALA A 232 -8.24 -28.54 6.54
CA ALA A 232 -7.56 -29.78 6.16
C ALA A 232 -8.52 -30.98 6.10
N ASP A 233 -9.42 -31.08 7.09
CA ASP A 233 -10.46 -32.11 7.12
C ASP A 233 -11.44 -31.95 5.94
N GLU A 234 -11.90 -30.73 5.66
CA GLU A 234 -12.75 -30.45 4.49
C GLU A 234 -12.07 -30.85 3.18
N ILE A 235 -10.81 -30.44 2.96
CA ILE A 235 -10.05 -30.84 1.77
C ILE A 235 -9.94 -32.36 1.67
N ALA A 236 -9.70 -33.06 2.78
CA ALA A 236 -9.63 -34.52 2.78
C ALA A 236 -10.98 -35.15 2.40
N THR A 237 -12.09 -34.63 2.91
CA THR A 237 -13.43 -35.13 2.55
C THR A 237 -13.78 -34.88 1.09
N LEU A 238 -13.48 -33.67 0.57
CA LEU A 238 -13.69 -33.33 -0.84
C LEU A 238 -12.81 -34.17 -1.76
N SER A 239 -11.55 -34.39 -1.39
CA SER A 239 -10.64 -35.27 -2.11
C SER A 239 -11.18 -36.70 -2.19
N LYS A 240 -11.71 -37.22 -1.07
CA LYS A 240 -12.36 -38.53 -1.03
C LYS A 240 -13.58 -38.60 -1.94
N GLN A 241 -14.47 -37.59 -1.88
CA GLN A 241 -15.65 -37.51 -2.76
C GLN A 241 -15.26 -37.44 -4.24
N LEU A 242 -14.23 -36.66 -4.57
CA LEU A 242 -13.70 -36.58 -5.93
C LEU A 242 -13.16 -37.93 -6.40
N SER A 243 -12.45 -38.66 -5.53
CA SER A 243 -11.96 -40.00 -5.84
C SER A 243 -13.11 -41.00 -6.07
N GLU A 244 -14.14 -40.97 -5.22
CA GLU A 244 -15.30 -41.87 -5.35
C GLU A 244 -16.10 -41.57 -6.63
N THR A 245 -16.35 -40.29 -6.91
CA THR A 245 -17.05 -39.87 -8.14
C THR A 245 -16.25 -40.20 -9.39
N THR A 246 -14.93 -40.03 -9.36
CA THR A 246 -14.03 -40.41 -10.47
C THR A 246 -14.06 -41.91 -10.71
N ASN A 247 -14.03 -42.73 -9.65
CA ASN A 247 -14.10 -44.18 -9.79
C ASN A 247 -15.46 -44.64 -10.34
N ASN A 248 -16.56 -44.06 -9.85
CA ASN A 248 -17.90 -44.33 -10.37
C ASN A 248 -18.01 -43.96 -11.87
N LEU A 249 -17.44 -42.81 -12.27
CA LEU A 249 -17.39 -42.42 -13.67
C LEU A 249 -16.56 -43.38 -14.51
N SER A 250 -15.42 -43.88 -14.00
CA SER A 250 -14.64 -44.92 -14.69
C SER A 250 -15.48 -46.17 -14.91
N HIS A 251 -16.20 -46.64 -13.88
CA HIS A 251 -17.09 -47.79 -13.99
C HIS A 251 -18.21 -47.61 -15.01
N THR A 252 -18.84 -46.42 -15.06
CA THR A 252 -19.89 -46.16 -16.06
C THR A 252 -19.30 -46.09 -17.46
N ILE A 253 -18.12 -45.50 -17.64
CA ILE A 253 -17.41 -45.48 -18.92
C ILE A 253 -17.10 -46.92 -19.37
N ASP A 254 -16.53 -47.75 -18.50
CA ASP A 254 -16.21 -49.15 -18.80
C ASP A 254 -17.46 -49.95 -19.18
N TYR A 255 -18.55 -49.78 -18.43
CA TYR A 255 -19.83 -50.40 -18.74
C TYR A 255 -20.35 -49.96 -20.12
N THR A 256 -20.34 -48.65 -20.40
CA THR A 256 -20.80 -48.13 -21.69
C THR A 256 -19.92 -48.58 -22.86
N ASN A 257 -18.61 -48.69 -22.66
CA ASN A 257 -17.69 -49.22 -23.66
C ASN A 257 -17.96 -50.70 -23.96
N ASN A 258 -18.27 -51.49 -22.93
CA ASN A 258 -18.65 -52.89 -23.09
C ASN A 258 -19.96 -53.02 -23.89
N GLU A 259 -20.99 -52.26 -23.53
CA GLU A 259 -22.27 -52.23 -24.26
C GLU A 259 -22.09 -51.77 -25.72
N LEU A 260 -21.25 -50.74 -25.95
CA LEU A 260 -20.94 -50.26 -27.29
C LEU A 260 -20.20 -51.32 -28.12
N SER A 261 -19.27 -52.06 -27.50
CA SER A 261 -18.58 -53.18 -28.15
C SER A 261 -19.57 -54.28 -28.54
N GLY A 262 -20.48 -54.66 -27.64
CA GLY A 262 -21.51 -55.66 -27.92
C GLY A 262 -22.47 -55.23 -29.03
N LEU A 263 -22.90 -53.96 -29.02
CA LEU A 263 -23.72 -53.39 -30.10
C LEU A 263 -22.96 -53.34 -31.43
N THR A 264 -21.68 -53.01 -31.41
CA THR A 264 -20.83 -53.01 -32.60
C THR A 264 -20.70 -54.40 -33.20
N GLU A 265 -20.51 -55.42 -32.35
CA GLU A 265 -20.48 -56.82 -32.77
C GLU A 265 -21.82 -57.26 -33.38
N ALA A 266 -22.94 -56.95 -32.72
CA ALA A 266 -24.27 -57.26 -33.23
C ALA A 266 -24.54 -56.62 -34.60
N ILE A 267 -24.19 -55.34 -34.77
CA ILE A 267 -24.32 -54.65 -36.07
C ILE A 267 -23.40 -55.29 -37.13
N SER A 268 -22.20 -55.70 -36.75
CA SER A 268 -21.27 -56.37 -37.68
C SER A 268 -21.85 -57.71 -38.16
N LEU A 269 -22.41 -58.50 -37.25
CA LEU A 269 -23.05 -59.79 -37.57
C LEU A 269 -24.27 -59.60 -38.46
N ASP A 270 -25.17 -58.66 -38.13
CA ASP A 270 -26.34 -58.35 -38.96
C ASP A 270 -25.92 -57.92 -40.37
N ARG A 271 -24.88 -57.07 -40.47
CA ARG A 271 -24.34 -56.64 -41.76
C ARG A 271 -23.79 -57.80 -42.58
N GLU A 272 -23.07 -58.73 -41.95
CA GLU A 272 -22.53 -59.92 -42.61
C GLU A 272 -23.68 -60.80 -43.13
N PHE A 273 -24.70 -61.06 -42.29
CA PHE A 273 -25.88 -61.82 -42.67
C PHE A 273 -26.59 -61.23 -43.91
N PHE A 274 -26.86 -59.92 -43.91
CA PHE A 274 -27.50 -59.28 -45.07
C PHE A 274 -26.64 -59.30 -46.33
N VAL A 275 -25.31 -59.25 -46.18
CA VAL A 275 -24.38 -59.36 -47.32
C VAL A 275 -24.42 -60.77 -47.90
N GLU A 276 -24.41 -61.80 -47.06
CA GLU A 276 -24.53 -63.20 -47.48
C GLU A 276 -25.86 -63.47 -48.19
N GLU A 277 -26.98 -63.04 -47.60
CA GLU A 277 -28.30 -63.20 -48.20
C GLU A 277 -28.38 -62.53 -49.58
N ARG A 278 -27.84 -61.31 -49.70
CA ARG A 278 -27.75 -60.60 -50.98
C ARG A 278 -26.88 -61.35 -51.99
N GLN A 279 -25.76 -61.92 -51.57
CA GLN A 279 -24.90 -62.71 -52.46
C GLN A 279 -25.62 -63.97 -52.95
N GLN A 280 -26.39 -64.63 -52.10
CA GLN A 280 -27.21 -65.77 -52.48
C GLN A 280 -28.26 -65.38 -53.53
N TYR A 281 -29.01 -64.28 -53.31
CA TYR A 281 -29.97 -63.81 -54.32
C TYR A 281 -29.31 -63.47 -55.65
N LEU A 282 -28.14 -62.81 -55.63
CA LEU A 282 -27.39 -62.52 -56.85
C LEU A 282 -26.95 -63.80 -57.56
N HIS A 283 -26.54 -64.83 -56.81
CA HIS A 283 -26.19 -66.12 -57.37
C HIS A 283 -27.40 -66.79 -58.04
N GLU A 284 -28.55 -66.84 -57.38
CA GLU A 284 -29.78 -67.39 -57.94
C GLU A 284 -30.24 -66.64 -59.20
N ILE A 285 -30.20 -65.31 -59.18
CA ILE A 285 -30.53 -64.48 -60.35
C ILE A 285 -29.57 -64.79 -61.50
N SER A 286 -28.26 -64.88 -61.22
CA SER A 286 -27.26 -65.22 -62.24
C SER A 286 -27.51 -66.60 -62.83
N GLN A 287 -27.87 -67.60 -62.01
CA GLN A 287 -28.20 -68.94 -62.50
C GLN A 287 -29.46 -68.93 -63.37
N ARG A 288 -30.51 -68.22 -62.95
CA ARG A 288 -31.75 -68.06 -63.72
C ARG A 288 -31.52 -67.36 -65.05
N GLU A 289 -30.67 -66.33 -65.07
CA GLU A 289 -30.27 -65.62 -66.28
C GLU A 289 -29.54 -66.55 -67.25
N VAL A 290 -28.58 -67.35 -66.76
CA VAL A 290 -27.88 -68.35 -67.59
C VAL A 290 -28.86 -69.38 -68.16
N ALA A 291 -29.77 -69.91 -67.35
CA ALA A 291 -30.78 -70.86 -67.82
C ALA A 291 -31.74 -70.24 -68.86
N PHE A 292 -32.11 -68.97 -68.67
CA PHE A 292 -32.95 -68.23 -69.62
C PHE A 292 -32.22 -68.01 -70.96
N GLN A 293 -30.93 -67.64 -70.92
CA GLN A 293 -30.11 -67.53 -72.14
C GLN A 293 -29.98 -68.88 -72.86
N GLN A 294 -29.81 -69.99 -72.13
CA GLN A 294 -29.84 -71.34 -72.71
C GLN A 294 -31.20 -71.68 -73.34
N MET A 295 -32.30 -71.33 -72.68
CA MET A 295 -33.64 -71.50 -73.24
C MET A 295 -33.80 -70.69 -74.53
N LEU A 296 -33.42 -69.41 -74.53
CA LEU A 296 -33.50 -68.55 -75.72
C LEU A 296 -32.64 -69.07 -76.89
N THR A 297 -31.43 -69.53 -76.62
CA THR A 297 -30.56 -70.13 -77.64
C THR A 297 -31.17 -71.41 -78.20
N ASN A 298 -31.66 -72.31 -77.35
CA ASN A 298 -32.40 -73.51 -77.77
C ASN A 298 -33.64 -73.15 -78.62
N PHE A 299 -34.43 -72.14 -78.22
CA PHE A 299 -35.58 -71.67 -79.02
C PHE A 299 -35.15 -71.15 -80.39
N ARG A 300 -34.09 -70.35 -80.45
CA ARG A 300 -33.53 -69.85 -81.71
C ARG A 300 -33.09 -70.99 -82.61
N ASP A 301 -32.40 -71.98 -82.06
CA ASP A 301 -31.89 -73.13 -82.82
C ASP A 301 -33.03 -74.03 -83.32
N VAL A 302 -34.06 -74.26 -82.50
CA VAL A 302 -35.29 -74.99 -82.92
C VAL A 302 -36.07 -74.21 -83.98
N ALA A 303 -36.20 -72.89 -83.83
CA ALA A 303 -36.87 -72.05 -84.82
C ALA A 303 -36.12 -72.06 -86.16
N ALA A 304 -34.79 -71.95 -86.13
CA ALA A 304 -33.94 -72.08 -87.33
C ALA A 304 -34.04 -73.48 -87.97
N ALA A 305 -34.14 -74.55 -87.17
CA ALA A 305 -34.36 -75.90 -87.69
C ALA A 305 -35.76 -76.08 -88.34
N LYS A 306 -36.77 -75.32 -87.88
CA LYS A 306 -38.15 -75.33 -88.41
C LYS A 306 -38.30 -74.54 -89.73
N GLU A 307 -37.26 -73.82 -90.18
CA GLU A 307 -37.20 -73.22 -91.53
C GLU A 307 -37.06 -74.27 -92.66
N LYS A 308 -37.01 -75.56 -92.36
CA LYS A 308 -37.27 -76.61 -93.37
C LYS A 308 -38.76 -76.63 -93.72
N LYS A 309 -39.09 -75.82 -94.73
CA LYS A 309 -40.38 -75.66 -95.43
C LYS A 309 -41.32 -76.87 -95.33
N TRP A 310 -42.18 -76.90 -94.30
CA TRP A 310 -43.27 -77.86 -94.15
C TRP A 310 -44.30 -77.78 -95.29
N TRP A 311 -44.30 -76.69 -96.06
CA TRP A 311 -45.12 -76.48 -97.25
C TRP A 311 -44.59 -77.15 -98.54
N LYS A 312 -43.39 -77.76 -98.54
CA LYS A 312 -42.87 -78.44 -99.75
C LYS A 312 -43.56 -79.77 -100.10
N PHE A 313 -44.52 -80.22 -99.28
CA PHE A 313 -45.27 -81.46 -99.52
C PHE A 313 -46.47 -81.30 -100.47
N TRP A 314 -46.78 -80.08 -100.91
CA TRP A 314 -47.85 -79.78 -101.87
C TRP A 314 -47.29 -79.12 -103.15
N SER A 315 -46.20 -79.69 -103.67
CA SER A 315 -45.66 -79.41 -105.01
C SER A 315 -45.48 -80.72 -105.76
#